data_AF-A0A2N2KYL5-F1
#
_entry.id   AF-A0A2N2KYL5-F1
#
_cell.length_a   1.000
_cell.length_b   1.000
_cell.length_c   1.000
_cell.angle_alpha   90.00
_cell.angle_beta   90.00
_cell.angle_gamma   90.00
#
_symmetry.space_group_name_H-M   'P 1'
#
loop_
_entity.id
_entity.type
_entity.pdbx_description
1 polymer ?
#
loop_
_entity_poly.entity_id
_entity_poly.type
_entity_poly.pdbx_seq_one_letter_code
_entity_poly.pdbx_strand_id
1 'polypeptide(L)'
;MGTQQVLMLVIGVIIVGVAIAVGISMFSGSAYNANVQAITSELANMRAQADQYWRLPADLGGAGQDMLRTNMNSLGSIMGFEDSGDGTLSYKSGNGEYRLSNLTDTSVTILCLGAEKKGSKYPYVTYTFDFLADGGTVDISAAEGF
;
A
#
# COMPACT_ATOMS: atom_id res chain seq x y z
N MET A 1 32.13 -14.38 -48.05
CA MET A 1 31.12 -15.08 -47.21
C MET A 1 31.19 -14.70 -45.73
N GLY A 2 32.37 -14.38 -45.17
CA GLY A 2 32.50 -14.04 -43.73
C GLY A 2 31.87 -12.72 -43.31
N THR A 3 31.93 -11.65 -44.10
CA THR A 3 31.48 -10.30 -43.67
C THR A 3 29.97 -10.13 -43.60
N GLN A 4 29.21 -10.73 -44.52
CA GLN A 4 27.74 -10.64 -44.54
C GLN A 4 27.08 -11.51 -43.46
N GLN A 5 27.65 -12.67 -43.17
CA GLN A 5 27.17 -13.54 -42.08
C GLN A 5 27.46 -12.91 -40.71
N VAL A 6 28.63 -12.29 -40.54
CA VAL A 6 28.97 -11.55 -39.32
C VAL A 6 28.01 -10.36 -39.11
N LEU A 7 27.63 -9.64 -40.18
CA LEU A 7 26.71 -8.51 -40.06
C LEU A 7 25.31 -8.94 -39.58
N MET A 8 24.79 -10.07 -40.06
CA MET A 8 23.48 -10.58 -39.61
C MET A 8 23.49 -11.03 -38.15
N LEU A 9 24.61 -11.57 -37.67
CA LEU A 9 24.78 -11.91 -36.25
C LEU A 9 24.74 -10.64 -35.38
N VAL A 10 25.45 -9.58 -35.79
CA VAL A 10 25.50 -8.31 -35.07
C VAL A 10 24.11 -7.67 -34.97
N ILE A 11 23.32 -7.71 -36.04
CA ILE A 11 21.94 -7.19 -36.00
C ILE A 11 21.07 -8.02 -35.04
N GLY A 12 21.21 -9.34 -35.06
CA GLY A 12 20.48 -10.23 -34.16
C GLY A 12 20.74 -9.93 -32.68
N VAL A 13 22.00 -9.74 -32.28
CA VAL A 13 22.34 -9.45 -30.88
C VAL A 13 21.85 -8.08 -30.42
N ILE A 14 21.85 -7.07 -31.30
CA ILE A 14 21.34 -5.73 -30.98
C ILE A 14 19.84 -5.79 -30.66
N ILE A 15 19.07 -6.54 -31.46
CA ILE A 15 17.61 -6.68 -31.25
C ILE A 15 17.34 -7.39 -29.92
N VAL A 16 18.06 -8.49 -29.62
CA VAL A 16 17.93 -9.21 -28.36
C VAL A 16 18.27 -8.31 -27.17
N GLY A 17 19.32 -7.48 -27.28
CA GLY A 17 19.70 -6.54 -26.23
C GLY A 17 18.60 -5.55 -25.88
N VAL A 18 17.95 -4.95 -26.88
CA VAL A 18 16.82 -4.01 -26.66
C VAL A 18 15.60 -4.75 -26.10
N ALA A 19 15.28 -5.94 -26.60
CA ALA A 19 14.15 -6.72 -26.12
C ALA A 19 14.28 -7.09 -24.63
N ILE A 20 15.48 -7.44 -24.16
CA ILE A 20 15.73 -7.71 -22.74
C ILE A 20 15.52 -6.44 -21.91
N ALA A 21 16.05 -5.30 -22.35
CA ALA A 21 15.91 -4.03 -21.61
C ALA A 21 14.43 -3.61 -21.48
N VAL A 22 13.65 -3.72 -22.55
CA VAL A 22 12.21 -3.43 -22.53
C VAL A 22 11.46 -4.44 -21.66
N GLY A 23 11.78 -5.73 -21.76
CA GLY A 23 11.18 -6.79 -20.93
C GLY A 23 11.36 -6.53 -19.44
N ILE A 24 12.57 -6.17 -19.01
CA ILE A 24 12.87 -5.82 -17.61
C ILE A 24 12.05 -4.59 -17.16
N SER A 25 11.93 -3.57 -18.01
CA SER A 25 11.12 -2.38 -17.68
C SER A 25 9.62 -2.71 -17.56
N MET A 26 9.10 -3.64 -18.37
CA MET A 26 7.71 -4.07 -18.28
C MET A 26 7.45 -4.92 -17.04
N PHE A 27 8.36 -5.85 -16.71
CA PHE A 27 8.23 -6.66 -15.49
C PHE A 27 8.25 -5.82 -14.21
N SER A 28 9.17 -4.86 -14.11
CA SER A 28 9.21 -3.94 -12.95
C SER A 28 7.97 -3.06 -12.85
N GLY A 29 7.42 -2.59 -13.98
CA GLY A 29 6.15 -1.87 -14.00
C GLY A 29 4.96 -2.73 -13.56
N SER A 30 4.94 -4.01 -13.97
CA SER A 30 3.88 -4.95 -13.58
C SER A 30 3.94 -5.30 -12.09
N ALA A 31 5.14 -5.51 -11.54
CA ALA A 31 5.33 -5.77 -10.10
C ALA A 31 4.86 -4.59 -9.25
N TYR A 32 5.21 -3.36 -9.65
CA TYR A 32 4.74 -2.14 -8.99
C TYR A 32 3.20 -2.05 -8.95
N ASN A 33 2.53 -2.26 -10.09
CA ASN A 33 1.08 -2.19 -10.16
C ASN A 33 0.40 -3.31 -9.37
N ALA A 34 0.97 -4.53 -9.37
CA ALA A 34 0.46 -5.63 -8.57
C ALA A 34 0.55 -5.32 -7.07
N ASN A 35 1.64 -4.69 -6.63
CA ASN A 35 1.82 -4.27 -5.24
C ASN A 35 0.80 -3.17 -4.85
N VAL A 36 0.55 -2.18 -5.70
CA VAL A 36 -0.51 -1.16 -5.48
C VAL A 36 -1.89 -1.81 -5.33
N GLN A 37 -2.22 -2.79 -6.16
CA GLN A 37 -3.49 -3.52 -6.06
C GLN A 37 -3.59 -4.34 -4.77
N ALA A 38 -2.50 -5.03 -4.40
CA ALA A 38 -2.44 -5.78 -3.15
C ALA A 38 -2.62 -4.87 -1.92
N ILE A 39 -1.94 -3.73 -1.91
CA ILE A 39 -2.06 -2.69 -0.86
C ILE A 39 -3.49 -2.17 -0.77
N THR A 40 -4.10 -1.83 -1.91
CA THR A 40 -5.48 -1.31 -1.94
C THR A 40 -6.48 -2.35 -1.42
N SER A 41 -6.26 -3.64 -1.71
CA SER A 41 -7.06 -4.73 -1.18
C SER A 41 -6.89 -4.91 0.33
N GLU A 42 -5.65 -4.83 0.84
CA GLU A 42 -5.38 -4.89 2.29
C GLU A 42 -6.03 -3.71 3.02
N LEU A 43 -5.94 -2.49 2.47
CA LEU A 43 -6.60 -1.30 3.01
C LEU A 43 -8.13 -1.43 3.05
N ALA A 44 -8.73 -2.02 2.01
CA ALA A 44 -10.17 -2.29 2.01
C ALA A 44 -10.58 -3.29 3.10
N ASN A 45 -9.77 -4.32 3.36
CA ASN A 45 -9.99 -5.25 4.47
C ASN A 45 -9.83 -4.55 5.83
N MET A 46 -8.82 -3.68 5.99
CA MET A 46 -8.64 -2.87 7.20
C MET A 46 -9.82 -1.94 7.46
N ARG A 47 -10.39 -1.31 6.42
CA ARG A 47 -11.63 -0.53 6.54
C ARG A 47 -12.79 -1.37 7.05
N ALA A 48 -12.99 -2.56 6.49
CA ALA A 48 -14.08 -3.43 6.93
C ALA A 48 -13.96 -3.82 8.42
N GLN A 49 -12.73 -4.06 8.89
CA GLN A 49 -12.47 -4.33 10.31
C GLN A 49 -12.72 -3.10 11.19
N ALA A 50 -12.30 -1.92 10.74
CA ALA A 50 -12.53 -0.66 11.43
C ALA A 50 -14.04 -0.32 11.51
N ASP A 51 -14.79 -0.51 10.42
CA ASP A 51 -16.24 -0.32 10.37
C ASP A 51 -16.98 -1.32 11.27
N GLN A 52 -16.52 -2.57 11.32
CA GLN A 52 -17.07 -3.58 12.22
C GLN A 52 -16.85 -3.17 13.68
N TYR A 53 -15.63 -2.73 14.03
CA TYR A 53 -15.33 -2.26 15.38
C TYR A 53 -16.18 -1.05 15.77
N TRP A 54 -16.36 -0.10 14.85
CA TRP A 54 -17.17 1.08 15.07
C TRP A 54 -18.63 0.75 15.39
N ARG A 55 -19.21 -0.22 14.67
CA ARG A 55 -20.62 -0.62 14.80
C ARG A 55 -20.88 -1.59 15.94
N LEU A 56 -19.88 -2.33 16.39
CA LEU A 56 -20.03 -3.31 17.46
C LEU A 56 -20.23 -2.61 18.81
N PRO A 57 -21.20 -3.04 19.65
CA PRO A 57 -21.43 -2.42 20.96
C PRO A 57 -20.24 -2.61 21.91
N ALA A 58 -20.07 -1.67 22.85
CA ALA A 58 -18.96 -1.64 23.80
C ALA A 58 -18.86 -2.92 24.66
N ASP A 59 -19.99 -3.56 24.96
CA ASP A 59 -20.04 -4.80 25.75
C ASP A 59 -19.42 -6.01 25.03
N LEU A 60 -19.25 -5.93 23.70
CA LEU A 60 -18.60 -6.95 22.89
C LEU A 60 -17.18 -6.54 22.47
N GLY A 61 -16.61 -5.51 23.09
CA GLY A 61 -15.27 -5.00 22.78
C GLY A 61 -15.23 -4.11 21.54
N GLY A 62 -16.36 -3.50 21.15
CA GLY A 62 -16.44 -2.50 20.07
C GLY A 62 -16.44 -1.05 20.57
N ALA A 63 -16.56 -0.09 19.64
CA ALA A 63 -16.70 1.33 19.98
C ALA A 63 -18.13 1.72 20.36
N GLY A 64 -19.15 0.95 19.93
CA GLY A 64 -20.56 1.26 20.17
C GLY A 64 -21.01 2.61 19.59
N GLN A 65 -20.37 3.06 18.51
CA GLN A 65 -20.51 4.42 17.95
C GLN A 65 -20.16 5.54 18.95
N ASP A 66 -19.43 5.21 20.03
CA ASP A 66 -18.98 6.16 21.05
C ASP A 66 -17.48 6.46 20.84
N MET A 67 -17.21 7.71 20.50
CA MET A 67 -15.87 8.20 20.17
C MET A 67 -14.96 8.35 21.39
N LEU A 68 -15.52 8.55 22.58
CA LEU A 68 -14.73 8.62 23.81
C LEU A 68 -14.03 7.28 24.12
N ARG A 69 -14.47 6.20 23.46
CA ARG A 69 -13.89 4.86 23.56
C ARG A 69 -13.01 4.48 22.37
N THR A 70 -13.01 5.29 21.30
CA THR A 70 -12.27 5.02 20.07
C THR A 70 -10.98 5.84 20.06
N ASN A 71 -9.89 5.24 20.55
CA ASN A 71 -8.55 5.84 20.45
C ASN A 71 -7.76 5.21 19.30
N MET A 72 -6.77 5.94 18.79
CA MET A 72 -5.91 5.48 17.69
C MET A 72 -5.24 4.14 18.03
N ASN A 73 -4.82 3.94 19.28
CA ASN A 73 -4.27 2.67 19.77
C ASN A 73 -5.27 1.52 19.79
N SER A 74 -6.53 1.77 20.14
CA SER A 74 -7.58 0.74 20.18
C SER A 74 -7.96 0.31 18.76
N LEU A 75 -8.11 1.26 17.84
CA LEU A 75 -8.33 1.00 16.43
C LEU A 75 -7.13 0.29 15.78
N GLY A 76 -5.92 0.79 16.06
CA GLY A 76 -4.67 0.21 15.59
C GLY A 76 -4.50 -1.24 16.03
N SER A 77 -4.73 -1.54 17.31
CA SER A 77 -4.61 -2.90 17.85
C SER A 77 -5.55 -3.91 17.18
N ILE A 78 -6.75 -3.48 16.77
CA ILE A 78 -7.74 -4.38 16.16
C ILE A 78 -7.43 -4.61 14.68
N MET A 79 -6.86 -3.62 14.01
CA MET A 79 -6.35 -3.74 12.65
C MET A 79 -4.93 -4.35 12.59
N GLY A 80 -4.35 -4.75 13.73
CA GLY A 80 -3.04 -5.40 13.82
C GLY A 80 -1.84 -4.45 13.78
N PHE A 81 -2.04 -3.15 13.94
CA PHE A 81 -0.95 -2.20 14.10
C PHE A 81 -0.36 -2.27 15.50
N GLU A 82 0.97 -2.27 15.55
CA GLU A 82 1.75 -2.24 16.78
C GLU A 82 2.41 -0.86 16.91
N ASP A 83 2.51 -0.36 18.14
CA ASP A 83 3.26 0.86 18.41
C ASP A 83 4.75 0.57 18.28
N SER A 84 5.42 1.30 17.38
CA SER A 84 6.88 1.21 17.20
C SER A 84 7.69 1.82 18.37
N GLY A 85 7.03 2.30 19.42
CA GLY A 85 7.65 2.89 20.61
C GLY A 85 7.86 4.40 20.53
N ASP A 86 7.42 5.02 19.43
CA ASP A 86 7.46 6.47 19.17
C ASP A 86 6.03 7.07 19.08
N GLY A 87 5.00 6.30 19.47
CA GLY A 87 3.59 6.69 19.33
C GLY A 87 3.04 6.55 17.90
N THR A 88 3.85 6.02 16.97
CA THR A 88 3.42 5.69 15.60
C THR A 88 2.99 4.23 15.53
N LEU A 89 1.72 4.02 15.20
CA LEU A 89 1.15 2.69 15.01
C LEU A 89 1.47 2.20 13.60
N SER A 90 2.27 1.14 13.51
CA SER A 90 2.75 0.58 12.26
C SER A 90 2.39 -0.89 12.11
N TYR A 91 2.06 -1.31 10.90
CA TYR A 91 1.84 -2.70 10.53
C TYR A 91 2.73 -3.04 9.33
N LYS A 92 3.46 -4.15 9.38
CA LYS A 92 4.30 -4.60 8.25
C LYS A 92 3.70 -5.86 7.64
N SER A 93 3.29 -5.74 6.38
CA SER A 93 2.93 -6.89 5.53
C SER A 93 4.09 -7.23 4.59
N GLY A 94 4.00 -8.37 3.91
CA GLY A 94 4.87 -8.68 2.76
C GLY A 94 4.70 -7.67 1.61
N ASN A 95 3.61 -6.91 1.60
CA ASN A 95 3.29 -5.92 0.57
C ASN A 95 3.80 -4.51 0.87
N GLY A 96 4.16 -4.20 2.11
CA GLY A 96 4.58 -2.85 2.49
C GLY A 96 4.47 -2.58 3.99
N GLU A 97 4.91 -1.40 4.39
CA GLU A 97 4.71 -0.88 5.74
C GLU A 97 3.49 0.06 5.72
N TYR A 98 2.62 -0.07 6.72
CA TYR A 98 1.41 0.71 6.92
C TYR A 98 1.56 1.51 8.21
N ARG A 99 1.08 2.75 8.25
CA ARG A 99 1.04 3.59 9.45
C ARG A 99 -0.32 4.24 9.60
N LEU A 100 -0.88 4.24 10.81
CA LEU A 100 -1.98 5.16 11.12
C LEU A 100 -1.38 6.54 11.34
N SER A 101 -1.82 7.51 10.54
CA SER A 101 -1.30 8.89 10.63
C SER A 101 -2.24 9.83 11.32
N ASN A 102 -3.55 9.62 11.19
CA ASN A 102 -4.51 10.55 11.74
C ASN A 102 -5.81 9.82 12.08
N LEU A 103 -6.33 10.12 13.27
CA LEU A 103 -7.69 9.80 13.67
C LEU A 103 -8.36 11.13 14.01
N THR A 104 -9.38 11.47 13.24
CA THR A 104 -10.29 12.58 13.55
C THR A 104 -11.63 12.02 14.01
N ASP A 105 -12.55 12.92 14.31
CA ASP A 105 -13.85 12.58 14.88
C ASP A 105 -14.63 11.52 14.08
N THR A 106 -14.53 11.56 12.74
CA THR A 106 -15.25 10.64 11.86
C THR A 106 -14.37 9.94 10.85
N SER A 107 -13.09 10.34 10.71
CA SER A 107 -12.21 9.82 9.67
C SER A 107 -10.86 9.30 10.16
N VAL A 108 -10.41 8.22 9.55
CA VAL A 108 -9.10 7.60 9.75
C VAL A 108 -8.27 7.75 8.49
N THR A 109 -7.01 8.16 8.65
CA THR A 109 -6.02 8.17 7.59
C THR A 109 -4.96 7.10 7.83
N ILE A 110 -4.89 6.13 6.93
CA ILE A 110 -3.86 5.09 6.86
C ILE A 110 -2.91 5.44 5.72
N LEU A 111 -1.62 5.52 6.04
CA LEU A 111 -0.54 5.68 5.08
C LEU A 111 0.07 4.31 4.79
N CYS A 112 0.36 4.01 3.54
CA CYS A 112 1.07 2.80 3.15
C CYS A 112 2.25 3.15 2.24
N LEU A 113 3.41 2.57 2.53
CA LEU A 113 4.57 2.54 1.63
C LEU A 113 4.76 1.09 1.18
N GLY A 114 4.56 0.84 -0.11
CA GLY A 114 4.71 -0.50 -0.65
C GLY A 114 6.16 -0.97 -0.76
N ALA A 115 6.32 -2.28 -0.91
CA ALA A 115 7.63 -2.93 -0.97
C ALA A 115 8.29 -2.86 -2.36
N GLU A 116 7.50 -2.74 -3.43
CA GLU A 116 8.00 -2.83 -4.80
C GLU A 116 8.43 -1.47 -5.37
N LYS A 117 9.68 -1.38 -5.80
CA LYS A 117 10.29 -0.14 -6.30
C LYS A 117 10.11 0.03 -7.80
N LYS A 118 9.78 1.25 -8.21
CA LYS A 118 9.91 1.71 -9.60
C LYS A 118 10.95 2.84 -9.65
N GLY A 119 12.15 2.56 -10.15
CA GLY A 119 13.25 3.54 -10.17
C GLY A 119 13.82 3.77 -8.77
N SER A 120 13.53 4.91 -8.13
CA SER A 120 13.94 5.22 -6.74
C SER A 120 12.77 5.40 -5.78
N LYS A 121 11.54 5.18 -6.26
CA LYS A 121 10.32 5.46 -5.51
C LYS A 121 9.50 4.20 -5.29
N TYR A 122 8.88 4.15 -4.12
CA TYR A 122 7.90 3.14 -3.71
C TYR A 122 6.49 3.68 -3.91
N PRO A 123 5.48 2.81 -4.14
CA PRO A 123 4.10 3.25 -4.16
C PRO A 123 3.72 3.71 -2.76
N TYR A 124 3.21 4.93 -2.68
CA TYR A 124 2.74 5.54 -1.44
C TYR A 124 1.25 5.75 -1.53
N VAL A 125 0.48 5.02 -0.74
CA VAL A 125 -0.98 5.07 -0.75
C VAL A 125 -1.44 5.74 0.53
N THR A 126 -2.12 6.88 0.39
CA THR A 126 -2.84 7.53 1.50
C THR A 126 -4.29 7.18 1.36
N TYR A 127 -4.82 6.44 2.34
CA TYR A 127 -6.22 6.06 2.39
C TYR A 127 -6.90 6.78 3.55
N THR A 128 -7.79 7.69 3.22
CA THR A 128 -8.61 8.40 4.21
C THR A 128 -10.04 7.95 4.07
N PHE A 129 -10.61 7.44 5.16
CA PHE A 129 -11.97 6.93 5.12
C PHE A 129 -12.77 7.44 6.31
N ASP A 130 -14.04 7.74 6.06
CA ASP A 130 -14.97 8.20 7.08
C ASP A 130 -15.90 7.05 7.50
N PHE A 131 -16.22 6.99 8.80
CA PHE A 131 -17.10 5.98 9.41
C PHE A 131 -18.59 6.30 9.24
N LEU A 132 -18.92 7.57 9.01
CA LEU A 132 -20.29 8.09 8.82
C LEU A 132 -20.62 8.35 7.34
N ALA A 133 -19.62 8.58 6.49
CA ALA A 133 -19.81 8.70 5.05
C ALA A 133 -19.54 7.36 4.34
N ASP A 134 -20.37 7.04 3.34
CA ASP A 134 -20.15 5.89 2.47
C ASP A 134 -19.07 6.23 1.44
N GLY A 135 -17.81 6.16 1.85
CA GLY A 135 -16.67 6.40 0.97
C GLY A 135 -15.33 6.59 1.70
N GLY A 136 -14.25 6.30 0.98
CA GLY A 136 -12.89 6.66 1.37
C GLY A 136 -12.10 7.13 0.16
N THR A 137 -11.30 8.17 0.34
CA THR A 137 -10.40 8.70 -0.69
C THR A 137 -9.12 7.88 -0.68
N VAL A 138 -8.77 7.33 -1.83
CA VAL A 138 -7.48 6.65 -2.07
C VAL A 138 -6.61 7.58 -2.91
N ASP A 139 -5.59 8.15 -2.30
CA ASP A 139 -4.56 8.93 -3.02
C ASP A 139 -3.32 8.06 -3.23
N ILE A 140 -2.95 7.85 -4.49
CA ILE A 140 -1.79 7.04 -4.88
C ILE A 140 -0.69 7.98 -5.38
N SER A 141 0.43 7.99 -4.69
CA SER A 141 1.63 8.77 -4.98
C SER A 141 2.87 7.87 -5.04
N ALA A 142 4.03 8.45 -5.33
CA ALA A 142 5.32 7.79 -5.30
C ALA A 142 6.24 8.50 -4.32
N ALA A 143 6.67 7.81 -3.26
CA ALA A 143 7.54 8.36 -2.21
C ALA A 143 8.87 7.62 -2.12
N GLU A 144 9.90 8.30 -1.62
CA GLU A 144 11.24 7.71 -1.39
C GLU A 144 11.35 7.06 0.01
N GLY A 145 10.34 7.23 0.85
CA GLY A 145 10.27 6.71 2.20
C GLY A 145 9.00 7.17 2.91
N PHE A 146 8.87 6.74 4.16
CA PHE A 146 7.86 7.23 5.11
C PHE A 146 8.27 8.55 5.75
#